data_AF-A0A7Y3FL57-F1
#
_entry.id   AF-A0A7Y3FL57-F1
#
_cell.length_a   1.000
_cell.length_b   1.000
_cell.length_c   1.000
_cell.angle_alpha   90.00
_cell.angle_beta   90.00
_cell.angle_gamma   90.00
#
_symmetry.space_group_name_H-M   'P 1'
#
loop_
_entity.id
_entity.type
_entity.pdbx_description
1 polymer ?
#
loop_
_entity_poly.entity_id
_entity_poly.type
_entity_poly.pdbx_seq_one_letter_code
_entity_poly.pdbx_strand_id
1 'polypeptide(L)' 'ETIGPKMGIKASGGVRSREDAEEMIAAGASRIGASAGIAIVTGGTSSEQY' A
#
# COMPACT_ATOMS: atom_id res chain seq x y z
N GLU A 1 -6.53 10.01 16.35
CA GLU A 1 -5.42 9.09 16.05
C GLU A 1 -5.53 7.89 16.98
N THR A 2 -5.51 6.65 16.46
CA THR A 2 -5.95 5.46 17.22
C THR A 2 -4.83 4.70 17.94
N ILE A 3 -3.59 4.74 17.43
CA ILE A 3 -2.49 3.85 17.88
C ILE A 3 -1.25 4.57 18.45
N GLY A 4 -1.25 5.91 18.43
CA GLY A 4 -0.10 6.72 18.86
C GLY A 4 1.13 6.61 17.96
N PRO A 5 2.13 7.49 18.11
CA PRO A 5 3.17 7.70 17.11
C PRO A 5 4.24 6.59 17.03
N LYS A 6 4.27 5.66 17.99
CA LYS A 6 5.29 4.60 18.06
C LYS A 6 4.88 3.34 17.30
N MET A 7 3.60 3.17 16.97
CA MET A 7 3.09 1.98 16.29
C MET A 7 2.87 2.28 14.81
N GLY A 8 3.44 1.44 13.94
CA GLY A 8 3.25 1.57 12.50
C GLY A 8 1.94 0.94 12.01
N ILE A 9 1.33 1.56 11.00
CA ILE A 9 0.15 1.02 10.30
C ILE A 9 0.62 0.21 9.09
N LYS A 10 0.02 -0.96 8.85
CA LYS A 10 0.15 -1.73 7.61
C LYS A 10 -1.13 -1.63 6.80
N ALA A 11 -1.04 -1.10 5.57
CA ALA A 11 -2.12 -1.18 4.60
C ALA A 11 -1.99 -2.47 3.77
N SER A 12 -3.08 -3.22 3.62
CA SER A 12 -3.11 -4.45 2.82
C SER A 12 -4.50 -4.74 2.28
N GLY A 13 -4.56 -5.40 1.12
CA GLY A 13 -5.80 -5.65 0.40
C GLY A 13 -6.16 -4.47 -0.51
N GLY A 14 -6.31 -4.72 -1.81
CA GLY A 14 -6.74 -3.71 -2.77
C GLY A 14 -5.65 -2.77 -3.32
N VAL A 15 -4.42 -2.78 -2.78
CA VAL A 15 -3.29 -1.97 -3.31
C VAL A 15 -2.72 -2.63 -4.56
N ARG A 16 -2.99 -2.07 -5.75
CA ARG A 16 -2.66 -2.67 -7.05
C ARG A 16 -1.77 -1.81 -7.93
N SER A 17 -1.68 -0.51 -7.69
CA SER A 17 -0.81 0.41 -8.41
C SER A 17 0.16 1.15 -7.50
N ARG A 18 1.10 1.87 -8.11
CA ARG A 18 1.97 2.80 -7.39
C ARG A 18 1.17 3.90 -6.71
N GLU A 19 0.17 4.45 -7.41
CA GLU A 19 -0.69 5.51 -6.91
C GLU A 19 -1.45 5.04 -5.66
N ASP A 20 -2.04 3.82 -5.68
CA ASP A 20 -2.69 3.25 -4.49
C ASP A 20 -1.72 3.17 -3.30
N ALA A 21 -0.47 2.76 -3.55
CA ALA A 21 0.53 2.64 -2.49
C ALA A 21 0.94 4.01 -1.92
N GLU A 22 1.07 5.03 -2.78
CA GLU A 22 1.37 6.41 -2.40
C GLU A 22 0.23 7.03 -1.58
N GLU A 23 -1.03 6.80 -1.98
CA GLU A 23 -2.21 7.23 -1.23
C GLU A 23 -2.23 6.63 0.19
N MET A 24 -1.94 5.32 0.31
CA MET A 24 -1.89 4.66 1.62
C MET A 24 -0.77 5.21 2.50
N ILE A 25 0.40 5.51 1.93
CA ILE A 25 1.51 6.14 2.66
C ILE A 25 1.12 7.54 3.12
N ALA A 26 0.50 8.34 2.26
CA ALA A 26 0.00 9.68 2.59
C ALA A 26 -1.07 9.64 3.69
N ALA A 27 -1.88 8.57 3.74
CA ALA A 27 -2.84 8.32 4.80
C ALA A 27 -2.21 7.86 6.14
N GLY A 28 -0.89 7.62 6.18
CA GLY A 28 -0.14 7.25 7.37
C GLY A 28 0.25 5.77 7.46
N ALA A 29 0.11 5.00 6.38
CA ALA A 29 0.65 3.64 6.33
C ALA A 29 2.19 3.67 6.35
N SER A 30 2.77 2.94 7.30
CA SER A 30 4.23 2.74 7.42
C SER A 30 4.73 1.51 6.65
N ARG A 31 3.81 0.63 6.21
CA ARG A 31 4.10 -0.59 5.46
C ARG A 31 2.95 -0.93 4.52
N ILE A 32 3.29 -1.40 3.33
CA ILE A 32 2.34 -1.90 2.32
C ILE A 32 2.46 -3.41 2.20
N GLY A 33 1.33 -4.11 2.20
CA GLY A 33 1.22 -5.52 1.86
C GLY A 33 0.41 -5.69 0.59
N ALA A 34 1.07 -6.00 -0.53
CA ALA A 34 0.45 -6.18 -1.83
C ALA A 34 1.03 -7.40 -2.55
N SER A 35 0.16 -8.19 -3.19
CA SER A 35 0.57 -9.24 -4.14
C SER A 35 1.10 -8.63 -5.44
N ALA A 36 0.66 -7.42 -5.78
CA ALA A 36 1.08 -6.63 -6.94
C ALA A 36 2.46 -5.95 -6.78
N GLY A 37 3.31 -6.41 -5.87
CA GLY A 37 4.54 -5.71 -5.48
C GLY A 37 5.46 -5.35 -6.65
N ILE A 38 5.61 -6.24 -7.64
CA ILE A 38 6.43 -5.98 -8.83
C ILE A 38 5.85 -4.83 -9.66
N ALA A 39 4.55 -4.84 -9.94
CA ALA A 39 3.90 -3.77 -10.69
C ALA A 39 4.03 -2.41 -10.00
N ILE A 40 3.83 -2.38 -8.67
CA ILE A 40 3.96 -1.17 -7.86
C ILE A 40 5.37 -0.58 -7.97
N VAL A 41 6.42 -1.41 -7.82
CA VAL A 41 7.81 -0.90 -7.87
C VAL A 41 8.23 -0.51 -9.29
N THR A 42 7.71 -1.17 -10.33
CA THR A 42 7.99 -0.79 -11.73
C THR A 42 7.11 0.36 -12.23
N GLY A 43 6.13 0.82 -11.45
CA GLY A 43 5.26 1.95 -11.79
C GLY A 43 4.09 1.59 -12.69
N GLY A 44 3.72 0.31 -12.72
CA GLY A 44 2.52 -0.18 -13.38
C GLY A 44 1.36 -0.44 -12.40
N THR A 45 0.28 -0.95 -12.98
CA THR A 45 -0.92 -1.38 -12.26
C THR A 45 -1.14 -2.87 -12.50
N SER A 46 -1.34 -3.64 -11.44
CA SER A 46 -1.74 -5.04 -11.58
C SER A 46 -3.24 -5.14 -11.90
N SER A 47 -3.57 -5.82 -12.99
CA SER A 47 -4.94 -6.14 -13.39
C SER A 47 -5.41 -7.50 -12.85
N GLU A 48 -4.57 -8.21 -12.09
CA GLU A 48 -4.94 -9.52 -11.55
C GLU A 48 -6.06 -9.37 -10.51
N GLN A 49 -7.14 -10.10 -10.73
CA GLN A 49 -8.23 -10.26 -9.78
C GLN A 49 -7.90 -11.49 -8.92
N TYR A 50 -7.88 -11.27 -7.61
CA TYR A 50 -7.82 -12.33 -6.60
C TYR A 50 -9.24 -12.64 -6.15
#